data_AF-A0A6L4ZSY1-F1
#
_entry.id   AF-A0A6L4ZSY1-F1
#
_cell.length_a   1.000
_cell.length_b   1.000
_cell.length_c   1.000
_cell.angle_alpha   90.00
_cell.angle_beta   90.00
_cell.angle_gamma   90.00
#
_symmetry.space_group_name_H-M   'P 1'
#
loop_
_entity.id
_entity.type
_entity.pdbx_description
1 polymer ?
#
loop_
_entity_poly.entity_id
_entity_poly.type
_entity_poly.pdbx_seq_one_letter_code
_entity_poly.pdbx_strand_id
1 'polypeptide(L)'
;NTIKTITGETDESMIQQIGERAVHLYNDKTQGYQTALWLYQKVNSAGGALGSAALANKFGESVSFLSFLTKITPKADNLQAIDLCLKIVGEVIAYSKINGIPGDGIAEFAGAIADYGSASLMRMAALICFDGVIPLGPDFVLKVEDMVSKFQPSDLTSHPGFSYISSFIPGGDPSSQLGFIRQSFGSISDWMSNFVSSHSLTQNILVSNLQRFIEVSESKLDYLAAFLDMTTNYYEHTGIQSLARSLVERAQAEI
;
A
#
# COMPACT_ATOMS: atom_id res chain seq x y z
N ASN A 1 13.14 -1.50 21.99
CA ASN A 1 12.98 -2.78 21.25
C ASN A 1 13.20 -2.61 19.76
N THR A 2 12.43 -1.79 19.04
CA THR A 2 12.59 -1.59 17.58
C THR A 2 14.02 -1.21 17.16
N ILE A 3 14.66 -0.27 17.85
CA ILE A 3 16.06 0.11 17.59
C ILE A 3 16.98 -1.11 17.70
N LYS A 4 16.96 -1.81 18.84
CA LYS A 4 17.73 -3.05 19.07
C LYS A 4 17.52 -4.08 17.95
N THR A 5 16.29 -4.28 17.50
CA THR A 5 15.96 -5.24 16.43
C THR A 5 16.53 -4.84 15.06
N ILE A 6 16.54 -3.54 14.76
CA ILE A 6 17.02 -3.04 13.45
C ILE A 6 18.55 -2.94 13.44
N THR A 7 19.14 -2.41 14.50
CA THR A 7 20.56 -2.06 14.54
C THR A 7 21.44 -3.17 15.10
N GLY A 8 20.86 -4.12 15.86
CA GLY A 8 21.60 -5.11 16.63
C GLY A 8 22.29 -4.54 17.88
N GLU A 9 22.09 -3.25 18.18
CA GLU A 9 22.77 -2.57 19.28
C GLU A 9 22.28 -3.07 20.65
N THR A 10 23.20 -3.15 21.60
CA THR A 10 22.96 -3.57 22.99
C THR A 10 23.36 -2.51 24.02
N ASP A 11 24.20 -1.55 23.65
CA ASP A 11 24.54 -0.41 24.51
C ASP A 11 23.34 0.55 24.62
N GLU A 12 22.80 0.69 25.83
CA GLU A 12 21.66 1.55 26.12
C GLU A 12 21.94 3.03 25.81
N SER A 13 23.19 3.50 25.95
CA SER A 13 23.54 4.89 25.61
C SER A 13 23.46 5.12 24.11
N MET A 14 23.99 4.19 23.30
CA MET A 14 23.92 4.26 21.84
C MET A 14 22.48 4.16 21.35
N ILE A 15 21.69 3.24 21.92
CA ILE A 15 20.26 3.10 21.60
C ILE A 15 19.49 4.39 21.89
N GLN A 16 19.79 5.06 23.02
CA GLN A 16 19.16 6.32 23.36
C GLN A 16 19.53 7.41 22.35
N GLN A 17 20.80 7.54 21.97
CA GLN A 17 21.25 8.52 20.98
C GLN A 17 20.58 8.32 19.62
N ILE A 18 20.51 7.06 19.15
CA ILE A 18 19.80 6.71 17.90
C ILE A 18 18.32 7.09 18.00
N GLY A 19 17.68 6.83 19.14
CA GLY A 19 16.29 7.19 19.38
C GLY A 19 16.05 8.70 19.32
N GLU A 20 16.88 9.48 20.02
CA GLU A 20 16.80 10.95 20.02
C GLU A 20 17.03 11.53 18.62
N ARG A 21 18.00 10.99 17.87
CA ARG A 21 18.27 11.41 16.49
C ARG A 21 17.12 11.05 15.55
N ALA A 22 16.54 9.86 15.66
CA ALA A 22 15.37 9.46 14.89
C ALA A 22 14.16 10.38 15.15
N VAL A 23 13.92 10.75 16.42
CA VAL A 23 12.86 11.71 16.77
C VAL A 23 13.14 13.10 16.19
N HIS A 24 14.39 13.55 16.20
CA HIS A 24 14.78 14.80 15.57
C HIS A 24 14.52 14.78 14.06
N LEU A 25 14.99 13.75 13.35
CA LEU A 25 14.77 13.56 11.91
C LEU A 25 13.28 13.53 11.55
N TYR A 26 12.46 12.85 12.34
CA TYR A 26 11.01 12.80 12.12
C TYR A 26 10.32 14.17 12.30
N ASN A 27 10.80 14.99 13.25
CA ASN A 27 10.20 16.29 13.54
C ASN A 27 10.68 17.41 12.60
N ASP A 28 11.78 17.19 11.86
CA ASP A 28 12.22 18.08 10.81
C ASP A 28 11.35 17.94 9.56
N LYS A 29 10.50 18.95 9.32
CA LYS A 29 9.56 18.98 8.19
C LYS A 29 10.25 18.95 6.83
N THR A 30 11.54 19.25 6.75
CA THR A 30 12.29 19.19 5.49
C THR A 30 12.65 17.75 5.09
N GLN A 31 12.56 16.79 6.02
CA GLN A 31 12.94 15.38 5.80
C GLN A 31 11.83 14.52 5.20
N GLY A 32 10.61 15.03 5.04
CA GLY A 32 9.53 14.32 4.34
C GLY A 32 8.88 13.14 5.09
N TYR A 33 9.42 12.67 6.23
CA TYR A 33 8.87 11.54 6.99
C TYR A 33 7.41 11.73 7.43
N GLN A 34 7.03 12.93 7.86
CA GLN A 34 5.64 13.23 8.25
C GLN A 34 4.69 13.15 7.04
N THR A 35 5.15 13.59 5.87
CA THR A 35 4.39 13.46 4.62
C THR A 35 4.22 12.01 4.22
N ALA A 36 5.29 11.20 4.30
CA ALA A 36 5.22 9.77 4.01
C ALA A 36 4.24 9.04 4.95
N LEU A 37 4.30 9.31 6.25
CA LEU A 37 3.34 8.77 7.22
C LEU A 37 1.91 9.18 6.86
N TRP A 38 1.69 10.45 6.57
CA TRP A 38 0.38 10.97 6.19
C TRP A 38 -0.17 10.26 4.95
N LEU A 39 0.67 10.00 3.94
CA LEU A 39 0.28 9.24 2.74
C LEU A 39 -0.13 7.81 3.10
N TYR A 40 0.67 7.08 3.89
CA TYR A 40 0.33 5.73 4.32
C TYR A 40 -1.01 5.64 5.07
N GLN A 41 -1.36 6.67 5.85
CA GLN A 41 -2.62 6.73 6.58
C GLN A 41 -3.82 7.10 5.69
N LYS A 42 -3.63 8.02 4.73
CA LYS A 42 -4.74 8.65 4.00
C LYS A 42 -5.07 8.02 2.67
N VAL A 43 -4.09 7.49 1.97
CA VAL A 43 -4.30 6.75 0.71
C VAL A 43 -5.31 5.61 0.89
N ASN A 44 -5.24 4.93 2.04
CA ASN A 44 -6.08 3.78 2.36
C ASN A 44 -7.48 4.15 2.88
N SER A 45 -7.63 5.34 3.48
CA SER A 45 -8.90 5.85 4.03
C SER A 45 -9.98 6.10 2.96
N ALA A 46 -9.61 6.09 1.68
CA ALA A 46 -10.51 6.31 0.55
C ALA A 46 -11.39 5.10 0.17
N GLY A 47 -10.89 3.86 0.40
CA GLY A 47 -11.57 2.62 0.03
C GLY A 47 -12.32 1.93 1.19
N GLY A 48 -11.91 2.17 2.44
CA GLY A 48 -12.43 1.44 3.62
C GLY A 48 -13.92 1.63 3.92
N ALA A 49 -14.51 2.76 3.52
CA ALA A 49 -15.92 3.08 3.79
C ALA A 49 -16.91 2.23 2.97
N LEU A 50 -16.52 1.77 1.77
CA LEU A 50 -17.40 0.98 0.91
C LEU A 50 -17.34 -0.52 1.23
N GLY A 51 -16.17 -1.03 1.64
CA GLY A 51 -16.00 -2.41 2.08
C GLY A 51 -16.74 -2.71 3.38
N SER A 52 -16.45 -1.97 4.44
CA SER A 52 -16.99 -2.21 5.80
C SER A 52 -18.53 -2.22 5.88
N ALA A 53 -19.22 -1.37 5.11
CA ALA A 53 -20.69 -1.33 5.07
C ALA A 53 -21.31 -2.60 4.43
N ALA A 54 -20.65 -3.19 3.43
CA ALA A 54 -21.09 -4.44 2.81
C ALA A 54 -20.87 -5.65 3.72
N LEU A 55 -19.86 -5.59 4.60
CA LEU A 55 -19.53 -6.65 5.57
C LEU A 55 -20.43 -6.60 6.81
N ALA A 56 -20.80 -5.39 7.27
CA ALA A 56 -21.69 -5.18 8.42
C ALA A 56 -23.07 -5.86 8.24
N ASN A 57 -23.62 -5.87 7.03
CA ASN A 57 -24.90 -6.52 6.72
C ASN A 57 -24.84 -8.05 6.61
N LYS A 58 -23.66 -8.68 6.70
CA LYS A 58 -23.47 -10.12 6.50
C LYS A 58 -23.06 -10.90 7.76
N PHE A 59 -23.06 -10.27 8.93
CA PHE A 59 -22.68 -10.88 10.23
C PHE A 59 -23.61 -12.00 10.74
N GLY A 60 -24.52 -12.54 9.92
CA GLY A 60 -25.41 -13.66 10.26
C GLY A 60 -25.30 -14.90 9.36
N GLU A 61 -24.57 -14.87 8.24
CA GLU A 61 -24.56 -15.97 7.27
C GLU A 61 -23.14 -16.50 7.04
N SER A 62 -22.81 -17.62 7.70
CA SER A 62 -21.47 -18.23 7.76
C SER A 62 -20.90 -18.76 6.43
N VAL A 63 -21.67 -18.76 5.34
CA VAL A 63 -21.24 -19.26 4.01
C VAL A 63 -21.43 -18.22 2.89
N SER A 64 -22.20 -17.14 3.13
CA SER A 64 -22.57 -16.12 2.13
C SER A 64 -21.57 -14.97 2.00
N PHE A 65 -20.66 -14.80 2.96
CA PHE A 65 -19.75 -13.65 2.99
C PHE A 65 -18.85 -13.58 1.75
N LEU A 66 -18.21 -14.68 1.36
CA LEU A 66 -17.30 -14.69 0.21
C LEU A 66 -17.96 -14.38 -1.15
N SER A 67 -19.30 -14.29 -1.22
CA SER A 67 -19.99 -13.82 -2.42
C SER A 67 -19.78 -12.32 -2.73
N PHE A 68 -19.35 -11.50 -1.76
CA PHE A 68 -18.96 -10.11 -2.05
C PHE A 68 -17.71 -10.04 -2.95
N LEU A 69 -16.84 -11.06 -2.89
CA LEU A 69 -15.67 -11.19 -3.78
C LEU A 69 -16.06 -11.55 -5.21
N THR A 70 -17.23 -12.16 -5.40
CA THR A 70 -17.68 -12.66 -6.71
C THR A 70 -18.49 -11.67 -7.54
N LYS A 71 -18.87 -10.51 -6.97
CA LYS A 71 -19.71 -9.53 -7.69
C LYS A 71 -18.86 -8.42 -8.31
N ILE A 72 -18.08 -8.80 -9.31
CA ILE A 72 -17.37 -7.89 -10.21
C ILE A 72 -18.42 -7.13 -11.02
N THR A 73 -18.53 -5.82 -10.80
CA THR A 73 -19.35 -4.94 -11.64
C THR A 73 -18.42 -3.95 -12.34
N PRO A 74 -18.59 -3.64 -13.63
CA PRO A 74 -17.65 -2.79 -14.37
C PRO A 74 -17.37 -1.40 -13.76
N LYS A 75 -18.34 -0.83 -13.01
CA LYS A 75 -18.13 0.43 -12.26
C LYS A 75 -17.26 0.24 -11.02
N ALA A 76 -17.27 -0.94 -10.40
CA ALA A 76 -16.36 -1.27 -9.31
C ALA A 76 -14.92 -1.44 -9.83
N ASP A 77 -14.75 -1.96 -11.05
CA ASP A 77 -13.42 -2.18 -11.63
C ASP A 77 -12.66 -0.87 -11.88
N ASN A 78 -13.32 0.17 -12.41
CA ASN A 78 -12.69 1.48 -12.61
C ASN A 78 -12.30 2.14 -11.28
N LEU A 79 -13.18 2.07 -10.27
CA LEU A 79 -12.87 2.61 -8.94
C LEU A 79 -11.70 1.86 -8.30
N GLN A 80 -11.69 0.53 -8.39
CA GLN A 80 -10.60 -0.30 -7.87
C GLN A 80 -9.27 -0.03 -8.60
N ALA A 81 -9.30 0.15 -9.93
CA ALA A 81 -8.12 0.48 -10.71
C ALA A 81 -7.55 1.85 -10.30
N ILE A 82 -8.41 2.85 -10.08
CA ILE A 82 -7.98 4.16 -9.55
C ILE A 82 -7.40 3.99 -8.13
N ASP A 83 -8.07 3.28 -7.24
CA ASP A 83 -7.59 3.06 -5.86
C ASP A 83 -6.20 2.39 -5.83
N LEU A 84 -6.02 1.31 -6.58
CA LEU A 84 -4.73 0.63 -6.74
C LEU A 84 -3.65 1.58 -7.28
N CYS A 85 -3.98 2.39 -8.30
CA CYS A 85 -3.05 3.36 -8.85
C CYS A 85 -2.67 4.45 -7.84
N LEU A 86 -3.63 4.94 -7.05
CA LEU A 86 -3.38 5.93 -6.00
C LEU A 86 -2.54 5.34 -4.86
N LYS A 87 -2.71 4.05 -4.55
CA LYS A 87 -1.83 3.33 -3.61
C LYS A 87 -0.40 3.26 -4.12
N ILE A 88 -0.20 2.87 -5.38
CA ILE A 88 1.14 2.86 -5.99
C ILE A 88 1.76 4.26 -6.00
N VAL A 89 1.01 5.29 -6.37
CA VAL A 89 1.46 6.69 -6.33
C VAL A 89 1.81 7.14 -4.91
N GLY A 90 1.01 6.75 -3.93
CA GLY A 90 1.30 6.97 -2.51
C GLY A 90 2.63 6.33 -2.10
N GLU A 91 2.91 5.11 -2.58
CA GLU A 91 4.18 4.42 -2.36
C GLU A 91 5.35 5.17 -3.01
N VAL A 92 5.24 5.56 -4.29
CA VAL A 92 6.30 6.31 -5.00
C VAL A 92 6.65 7.60 -4.26
N ILE A 93 5.64 8.39 -3.89
CA ILE A 93 5.85 9.66 -3.21
C ILE A 93 6.41 9.41 -1.81
N ALA A 94 5.86 8.45 -1.05
CA ALA A 94 6.35 8.15 0.29
C ALA A 94 7.82 7.66 0.26
N TYR A 95 8.16 6.76 -0.68
CA TYR A 95 9.53 6.31 -0.92
C TYR A 95 10.44 7.49 -1.23
N SER A 96 10.03 8.38 -2.13
CA SER A 96 10.81 9.56 -2.51
C SER A 96 11.05 10.50 -1.33
N LYS A 97 10.01 10.74 -0.51
CA LYS A 97 10.12 11.59 0.68
C LYS A 97 11.05 10.99 1.73
N ILE A 98 10.91 9.70 2.03
CA ILE A 98 11.71 9.00 3.03
C ILE A 98 13.20 9.01 2.65
N ASN A 99 13.51 8.87 1.37
CA ASN A 99 14.88 8.80 0.87
C ASN A 99 15.45 10.14 0.40
N GLY A 100 14.72 11.24 0.58
CA GLY A 100 15.16 12.58 0.15
C GLY A 100 15.36 12.73 -1.36
N ILE A 101 14.65 11.92 -2.16
CA ILE A 101 14.76 11.93 -3.61
C ILE A 101 14.06 13.18 -4.17
N PRO A 102 14.77 14.02 -4.95
CA PRO A 102 14.15 15.17 -5.59
C PRO A 102 13.33 14.74 -6.82
N GLY A 103 12.37 15.59 -7.22
CA GLY A 103 11.61 15.36 -8.45
C GLY A 103 10.46 14.37 -8.27
N ASP A 104 10.24 13.53 -9.29
CA ASP A 104 9.13 12.58 -9.37
C ASP A 104 9.42 11.23 -8.70
N GLY A 105 10.70 10.86 -8.56
CA GLY A 105 11.20 9.67 -7.87
C GLY A 105 10.74 8.33 -8.44
N ILE A 106 10.17 8.32 -9.65
CA ILE A 106 9.58 7.12 -10.26
C ILE A 106 10.68 6.10 -10.58
N ALA A 107 11.79 6.56 -11.18
CA ALA A 107 12.88 5.69 -11.60
C ALA A 107 13.61 5.07 -10.40
N GLU A 108 13.87 5.88 -9.37
CA GLU A 108 14.49 5.44 -8.12
C GLU A 108 13.62 4.43 -7.39
N PHE A 109 12.32 4.68 -7.30
CA PHE A 109 11.37 3.72 -6.72
C PHE A 109 11.33 2.41 -7.51
N ALA A 110 11.23 2.47 -8.84
CA ALA A 110 11.20 1.30 -9.70
C ALA A 110 12.50 0.47 -9.60
N GLY A 111 13.65 1.12 -9.41
CA GLY A 111 14.91 0.43 -9.13
C GLY A 111 14.92 -0.25 -7.76
N ALA A 112 14.35 0.40 -6.75
CA ALA A 112 14.39 -0.09 -5.37
C ALA A 112 13.37 -1.19 -5.06
N ILE A 113 12.28 -1.30 -5.83
CA ILE A 113 11.21 -2.28 -5.54
C ILE A 113 11.70 -3.74 -5.60
N ALA A 114 12.74 -4.03 -6.38
CA ALA A 114 13.36 -5.35 -6.43
C ALA A 114 14.06 -5.73 -5.11
N ASP A 115 14.54 -4.73 -4.37
CA ASP A 115 15.25 -4.88 -3.10
C ASP A 115 14.31 -4.72 -1.89
N TYR A 116 13.00 -4.55 -2.12
CA TYR A 116 12.03 -4.47 -1.04
C TYR A 116 12.07 -5.75 -0.19
N GLY A 117 12.28 -5.54 1.11
CA GLY A 117 12.20 -6.58 2.12
C GLY A 117 11.27 -6.19 3.27
N SER A 118 11.11 -7.10 4.24
CA SER A 118 10.39 -6.83 5.49
C SER A 118 8.98 -6.23 5.25
N ALA A 119 8.67 -5.09 5.89
CA ALA A 119 7.37 -4.46 5.83
C ALA A 119 7.01 -3.92 4.44
N SER A 120 7.99 -3.43 3.67
CA SER A 120 7.74 -2.85 2.34
C SER A 120 7.36 -3.94 1.33
N LEU A 121 8.03 -5.10 1.36
CA LEU A 121 7.63 -6.26 0.56
C LEU A 121 6.25 -6.77 0.96
N MET A 122 5.96 -6.85 2.28
CA MET A 122 4.64 -7.24 2.77
C MET A 122 3.55 -6.27 2.27
N ARG A 123 3.81 -4.96 2.28
CA ARG A 123 2.89 -3.94 1.78
C ARG A 123 2.56 -4.15 0.31
N MET A 124 3.59 -4.32 -0.52
CA MET A 124 3.41 -4.51 -1.96
C MET A 124 2.77 -5.86 -2.30
N ALA A 125 3.12 -6.93 -1.58
CA ALA A 125 2.48 -8.23 -1.74
C ALA A 125 0.99 -8.17 -1.36
N ALA A 126 0.66 -7.53 -0.24
CA ALA A 126 -0.72 -7.33 0.19
C ALA A 126 -1.49 -6.46 -0.81
N LEU A 127 -0.89 -5.38 -1.32
CA LEU A 127 -1.47 -4.54 -2.37
C LEU A 127 -1.79 -5.35 -3.63
N ILE A 128 -0.83 -6.12 -4.15
CA ILE A 128 -1.05 -6.99 -5.31
C ILE A 128 -2.17 -7.99 -5.05
N CYS A 129 -2.19 -8.63 -3.87
CA CYS A 129 -3.17 -9.67 -3.57
C CYS A 129 -4.57 -9.11 -3.36
N PHE A 130 -4.73 -8.09 -2.51
CA PHE A 130 -6.02 -7.58 -2.06
C PHE A 130 -6.61 -6.51 -2.97
N ASP A 131 -5.78 -5.68 -3.62
CA ASP A 131 -6.23 -4.59 -4.49
C ASP A 131 -6.09 -4.90 -5.98
N GLY A 132 -5.24 -5.87 -6.34
CA GLY A 132 -5.05 -6.36 -7.71
C GLY A 132 -5.80 -7.67 -7.96
N VAL A 133 -5.20 -8.79 -7.55
CA VAL A 133 -5.63 -10.14 -7.95
C VAL A 133 -7.03 -10.48 -7.48
N ILE A 134 -7.36 -10.24 -6.21
CA ILE A 134 -8.69 -10.57 -5.66
C ILE A 134 -9.82 -9.86 -6.41
N PRO A 135 -9.79 -8.52 -6.60
CA PRO A 135 -10.89 -7.83 -7.26
C PRO A 135 -10.84 -7.89 -8.80
N LEU A 136 -9.64 -7.90 -9.40
CA LEU A 136 -9.48 -7.69 -10.84
C LEU A 136 -8.99 -8.92 -11.61
N GLY A 137 -8.59 -9.99 -10.91
CA GLY A 137 -8.11 -11.25 -11.49
C GLY A 137 -6.59 -11.31 -11.63
N PRO A 138 -6.03 -12.48 -12.01
CA PRO A 138 -4.57 -12.65 -12.15
C PRO A 138 -3.95 -11.73 -13.22
N ASP A 139 -4.71 -11.37 -14.26
CA ASP A 139 -4.26 -10.47 -15.33
C ASP A 139 -4.53 -8.99 -15.01
N PHE A 140 -4.69 -8.62 -13.72
CA PHE A 140 -5.09 -7.27 -13.33
C PHE A 140 -4.15 -6.19 -13.87
N VAL A 141 -2.84 -6.47 -14.00
CA VAL A 141 -1.86 -5.50 -14.47
C VAL A 141 -2.24 -4.98 -15.85
N LEU A 142 -2.44 -5.89 -16.82
CA LEU A 142 -2.87 -5.55 -18.18
C LEU A 142 -4.24 -4.85 -18.18
N LYS A 143 -5.15 -5.33 -17.33
CA LYS A 143 -6.50 -4.76 -17.21
C LYS A 143 -6.46 -3.31 -16.72
N VAL A 144 -5.60 -3.01 -15.73
CA VAL A 144 -5.44 -1.67 -15.16
C VAL A 144 -4.70 -0.77 -16.14
N GLU A 145 -3.68 -1.25 -16.85
CA GLU A 145 -3.02 -0.48 -17.92
C GLU A 145 -4.02 -0.04 -19.00
N ASP A 146 -4.87 -0.96 -19.48
CA ASP A 146 -5.92 -0.66 -20.45
C ASP A 146 -6.93 0.37 -19.91
N MET A 147 -7.38 0.21 -18.66
CA MET A 147 -8.30 1.16 -18.01
C MET A 147 -7.67 2.55 -17.85
N VAL A 148 -6.46 2.62 -17.28
CA VAL A 148 -5.77 3.88 -16.96
C VAL A 148 -5.38 4.62 -18.24
N SER A 149 -5.10 3.92 -19.34
CA SER A 149 -4.86 4.55 -20.65
C SER A 149 -6.09 5.33 -21.15
N LYS A 150 -7.30 4.92 -20.76
CA LYS A 150 -8.58 5.52 -21.18
C LYS A 150 -9.11 6.57 -20.21
N PHE A 151 -8.61 6.59 -18.97
CA PHE A 151 -9.03 7.56 -17.97
C PHE A 151 -8.86 9.00 -18.47
N GLN A 152 -9.82 9.82 -18.06
CA GLN A 152 -9.82 11.26 -18.22
C GLN A 152 -9.51 11.91 -16.87
N PRO A 153 -9.03 13.15 -16.84
CA PRO A 153 -8.79 13.86 -15.58
C PRO A 153 -10.02 13.93 -14.66
N SER A 154 -11.23 13.94 -15.24
CA SER A 154 -12.49 13.89 -14.49
C SER A 154 -12.65 12.62 -13.66
N ASP A 155 -12.18 11.48 -14.15
CA ASP A 155 -12.27 10.19 -13.45
C ASP A 155 -11.47 10.25 -12.13
N LEU A 156 -10.29 10.88 -12.16
CA LEU A 156 -9.49 11.12 -10.96
C LEU A 156 -10.19 12.05 -9.97
N THR A 157 -10.64 13.22 -10.44
CA THR A 157 -11.25 14.24 -9.55
C THR A 157 -12.55 13.77 -8.90
N SER A 158 -13.24 12.80 -9.51
CA SER A 158 -14.43 12.17 -8.94
C SER A 158 -14.12 11.14 -7.85
N HIS A 159 -12.87 10.68 -7.75
CA HIS A 159 -12.45 9.68 -6.79
C HIS A 159 -12.11 10.32 -5.43
N PRO A 160 -12.76 9.93 -4.32
CA PRO A 160 -12.50 10.51 -3.00
C PRO A 160 -11.01 10.42 -2.58
N GLY A 161 -10.34 9.31 -2.90
CA GLY A 161 -8.92 9.11 -2.59
C GLY A 161 -7.99 10.11 -3.24
N PHE A 162 -8.32 10.54 -4.45
CA PHE A 162 -7.50 11.52 -5.17
C PHE A 162 -7.54 12.87 -4.46
N SER A 163 -8.71 13.29 -3.95
CA SER A 163 -8.85 14.57 -3.25
C SER A 163 -7.93 14.69 -2.02
N TYR A 164 -7.68 13.58 -1.33
CA TYR A 164 -6.76 13.57 -0.20
C TYR A 164 -5.33 13.80 -0.66
N ILE A 165 -4.83 13.01 -1.63
CA ILE A 165 -3.40 12.99 -1.92
C ILE A 165 -2.97 13.89 -3.08
N SER A 166 -3.91 14.46 -3.83
CA SER A 166 -3.64 15.24 -5.05
C SER A 166 -2.63 16.37 -4.85
N SER A 167 -2.60 17.02 -3.69
CA SER A 167 -1.62 18.07 -3.39
C SER A 167 -0.17 17.58 -3.35
N PHE A 168 0.05 16.27 -3.23
CA PHE A 168 1.36 15.65 -3.23
C PHE A 168 1.73 15.02 -4.58
N ILE A 169 0.76 14.83 -5.49
CA ILE A 169 1.02 14.26 -6.81
C ILE A 169 1.64 15.34 -7.72
N PRO A 170 2.84 15.11 -8.29
CA PRO A 170 3.46 16.03 -9.23
C PRO A 170 2.59 16.33 -10.45
N GLY A 171 2.71 17.56 -10.99
CA GLY A 171 2.05 17.96 -12.23
C GLY A 171 1.20 19.24 -12.14
N GLY A 172 0.80 19.69 -10.96
CA GLY A 172 0.12 20.98 -10.75
C GLY A 172 -1.34 21.05 -11.26
N ASP A 173 -1.74 20.16 -12.17
CA ASP A 173 -3.10 20.03 -12.69
C ASP A 173 -3.51 18.54 -12.86
N PRO A 174 -4.82 18.22 -12.88
CA PRO A 174 -5.29 16.83 -13.00
C PRO A 174 -4.81 16.06 -14.24
N SER A 175 -4.53 16.74 -15.36
CA SER A 175 -4.02 16.08 -16.57
C SER A 175 -2.58 15.64 -16.37
N SER A 176 -1.74 16.53 -15.84
CA SER A 176 -0.34 16.21 -15.51
C SER A 176 -0.25 15.15 -14.41
N GLN A 177 -1.13 15.20 -13.41
CA GLN A 177 -1.22 14.21 -12.34
C GLN A 177 -1.66 12.83 -12.85
N LEU A 178 -2.59 12.78 -13.82
CA LEU A 178 -2.92 11.54 -14.51
C LEU A 178 -1.72 10.97 -15.28
N GLY A 179 -0.90 11.84 -15.88
CA GLY A 179 0.37 11.47 -16.49
C GLY A 179 1.34 10.84 -15.49
N PHE A 180 1.46 11.41 -14.29
CA PHE A 180 2.29 10.86 -13.21
C PHE A 180 1.76 9.51 -12.72
N ILE A 181 0.44 9.35 -12.57
CA ILE A 181 -0.20 8.10 -12.16
C ILE A 181 0.09 6.99 -13.17
N ARG A 182 -0.06 7.28 -14.47
CA ARG A 182 0.25 6.35 -15.57
C ARG A 182 1.70 5.88 -15.52
N GLN A 183 2.63 6.82 -15.37
CA GLN A 183 4.06 6.52 -15.32
C GLN A 183 4.42 5.71 -14.08
N SER A 184 3.88 6.07 -12.91
CA SER A 184 4.10 5.35 -11.66
C SER A 184 3.58 3.92 -11.70
N PHE A 185 2.42 3.67 -12.31
CA PHE A 185 1.90 2.31 -12.47
C PHE A 185 2.76 1.50 -13.45
N GLY A 186 3.04 2.08 -14.63
CA GLY A 186 3.80 1.42 -15.68
C GLY A 186 5.25 1.12 -15.30
N SER A 187 5.87 1.90 -14.41
CA SER A 187 7.26 1.68 -13.99
C SER A 187 7.46 0.40 -13.17
N ILE A 188 6.40 -0.15 -12.58
CA ILE A 188 6.45 -1.38 -11.77
C ILE A 188 5.53 -2.49 -12.29
N SER A 189 4.91 -2.33 -13.46
CA SER A 189 3.97 -3.31 -14.01
C SER A 189 4.63 -4.67 -14.29
N ASP A 190 5.87 -4.66 -14.78
CA ASP A 190 6.70 -5.86 -14.95
C ASP A 190 6.97 -6.56 -13.62
N TRP A 191 7.31 -5.79 -12.57
CA TRP A 191 7.55 -6.35 -11.24
C TRP A 191 6.28 -7.00 -10.67
N MET A 192 5.14 -6.33 -10.78
CA MET A 192 3.85 -6.89 -10.33
C MET A 192 3.47 -8.15 -11.10
N SER A 193 3.66 -8.15 -12.42
CA SER A 193 3.35 -9.30 -13.30
C SER A 193 4.25 -10.50 -12.98
N ASN A 194 5.54 -10.24 -12.75
CA ASN A 194 6.50 -11.25 -12.32
C ASN A 194 6.15 -11.79 -10.93
N PHE A 195 5.75 -10.94 -9.99
CA PHE A 195 5.34 -11.38 -8.65
C PHE A 195 4.11 -12.31 -8.70
N VAL A 196 3.10 -11.95 -9.50
CA VAL A 196 1.90 -12.79 -9.70
C VAL A 196 2.26 -14.14 -10.30
N SER A 197 3.03 -14.13 -11.40
CA SER A 197 3.38 -15.35 -12.13
C SER A 197 4.31 -16.26 -11.34
N SER A 198 5.34 -15.72 -10.68
CA SER A 198 6.31 -16.50 -9.91
C SER A 198 5.68 -17.19 -8.70
N HIS A 199 4.59 -16.64 -8.15
CA HIS A 199 3.85 -17.23 -7.03
C HIS A 199 2.56 -17.93 -7.48
N SER A 200 2.30 -18.02 -8.80
CA SER A 200 1.08 -18.60 -9.37
C SER A 200 -0.19 -18.03 -8.74
N LEU A 201 -0.23 -16.73 -8.47
CA LEU A 201 -1.35 -16.11 -7.76
C LEU A 201 -2.61 -16.13 -8.61
N THR A 202 -3.68 -16.63 -8.04
CA THR A 202 -5.03 -16.58 -8.60
C THR A 202 -6.02 -16.21 -7.50
N GLN A 203 -7.19 -15.71 -7.87
CA GLN A 203 -8.27 -15.46 -6.92
C GLN A 203 -8.57 -16.70 -6.06
N ASN A 204 -8.64 -17.88 -6.69
CA ASN A 204 -8.91 -19.14 -6.00
C ASN A 204 -7.82 -19.48 -4.98
N ILE A 205 -6.55 -19.39 -5.36
CA ILE A 205 -5.42 -19.70 -4.45
C ILE A 205 -5.44 -18.74 -3.25
N LEU A 206 -5.64 -17.45 -3.49
CA LEU A 206 -5.72 -16.46 -2.42
C LEU A 206 -6.90 -16.72 -1.48
N VAL A 207 -8.11 -16.88 -2.01
CA VAL A 207 -9.31 -17.15 -1.20
C VAL A 207 -9.18 -18.46 -0.42
N SER A 208 -8.66 -19.53 -1.03
CA SER A 208 -8.44 -20.80 -0.34
C SER A 208 -7.37 -20.71 0.76
N ASN A 209 -6.32 -19.91 0.58
CA ASN A 209 -5.33 -19.65 1.63
C ASN A 209 -5.94 -18.89 2.81
N LEU A 210 -6.79 -17.90 2.52
CA LEU A 210 -7.52 -17.14 3.54
C LEU A 210 -8.51 -18.01 4.30
N GLN A 211 -9.27 -18.85 3.61
CA GLN A 211 -10.19 -19.81 4.23
C GLN A 211 -9.46 -20.77 5.17
N ARG A 212 -8.36 -21.38 4.71
CA ARG A 212 -7.55 -22.27 5.54
C ARG A 212 -7.01 -21.59 6.80
N PHE A 213 -6.55 -20.36 6.68
CA PHE A 213 -6.06 -19.60 7.82
C PHE A 213 -7.16 -19.34 8.87
N ILE A 214 -8.38 -19.01 8.42
CA ILE A 214 -9.55 -18.80 9.30
C ILE A 214 -10.03 -20.13 9.92
N GLU A 215 -10.09 -21.21 9.15
CA GLU A 215 -10.62 -22.51 9.57
C GLU A 215 -9.75 -23.21 10.61
N VAL A 216 -8.43 -23.04 10.55
CA VAL A 216 -7.47 -23.64 11.49
C VAL A 216 -7.45 -22.91 12.85
N SER A 217 -8.06 -21.72 12.95
CA SER A 217 -8.03 -20.93 14.19
C SER A 217 -9.15 -21.31 15.17
N GLU A 218 -8.80 -21.56 16.44
CA GLU A 218 -9.75 -21.89 17.52
C GLU A 218 -10.67 -20.72 17.88
N SER A 219 -10.27 -19.48 17.59
CA SER A 219 -11.06 -18.25 17.79
C SER A 219 -11.36 -17.56 16.45
N LYS A 220 -12.23 -18.18 15.66
CA LYS A 220 -12.58 -17.76 14.29
C LYS A 220 -12.99 -16.30 14.15
N LEU A 221 -13.62 -15.73 15.20
CA LEU A 221 -14.08 -14.34 15.20
C LEU A 221 -12.93 -13.34 15.43
N ASP A 222 -11.94 -13.67 16.25
CA ASP A 222 -10.80 -12.80 16.53
C ASP A 222 -9.85 -12.73 15.32
N TYR A 223 -9.63 -13.87 14.65
CA TYR A 223 -8.83 -13.91 13.43
C TYR A 223 -9.55 -13.30 12.23
N LEU A 224 -10.87 -13.41 12.17
CA LEU A 224 -11.65 -12.68 11.17
C LEU A 224 -11.57 -11.17 11.40
N ALA A 225 -11.66 -10.71 12.65
CA ALA A 225 -11.49 -9.30 12.99
C ALA A 225 -10.07 -8.80 12.65
N ALA A 226 -9.04 -9.57 12.99
CA ALA A 226 -7.65 -9.26 12.63
C ALA A 226 -7.39 -9.30 11.12
N PHE A 227 -8.03 -10.22 10.39
CA PHE A 227 -7.97 -10.26 8.93
C PHE A 227 -8.63 -9.05 8.30
N LEU A 228 -9.84 -8.69 8.76
CA LEU A 228 -10.53 -7.49 8.31
C LEU A 228 -9.70 -6.25 8.58
N ASP A 229 -9.18 -6.11 9.81
CA ASP A 229 -8.29 -5.03 10.21
C ASP A 229 -7.04 -4.97 9.33
N MET A 230 -6.40 -6.12 9.07
CA MET A 230 -5.25 -6.21 8.16
C MET A 230 -5.63 -5.79 6.74
N THR A 231 -6.72 -6.29 6.17
CA THR A 231 -7.16 -5.86 4.82
C THR A 231 -7.53 -4.38 4.77
N THR A 232 -7.98 -3.80 5.89
CA THR A 232 -8.35 -2.39 5.96
C THR A 232 -7.21 -1.47 6.38
N ASN A 233 -6.11 -1.96 6.96
CA ASN A 233 -5.05 -1.12 7.55
C ASN A 233 -3.61 -1.59 7.24
N TYR A 234 -3.40 -2.65 6.44
CA TYR A 234 -2.06 -3.18 6.13
C TYR A 234 -1.13 -2.08 5.59
N TYR A 235 -1.67 -1.19 4.75
CA TYR A 235 -0.92 -0.13 4.10
C TYR A 235 -0.36 0.87 5.12
N GLU A 236 -1.17 1.25 6.11
CA GLU A 236 -0.75 2.11 7.22
C GLU A 236 0.28 1.41 8.11
N HIS A 237 -0.01 0.20 8.59
CA HIS A 237 0.85 -0.49 9.55
C HIS A 237 2.24 -0.80 8.98
N THR A 238 2.28 -1.36 7.77
CA THR A 238 3.56 -1.64 7.10
C THR A 238 4.27 -0.35 6.70
N GLY A 239 3.53 0.72 6.39
CA GLY A 239 4.05 2.06 6.16
C GLY A 239 4.78 2.63 7.37
N ILE A 240 4.15 2.57 8.55
CA ILE A 240 4.74 2.96 9.84
C ILE A 240 6.01 2.16 10.12
N GLN A 241 5.97 0.84 9.90
CA GLN A 241 7.14 -0.03 10.09
C GLN A 241 8.30 0.34 9.14
N SER A 242 8.00 0.68 7.89
CA SER A 242 9.00 1.12 6.90
C SER A 242 9.61 2.46 7.31
N LEU A 243 8.78 3.39 7.78
CA LEU A 243 9.20 4.70 8.29
C LEU A 243 10.12 4.56 9.51
N ALA A 244 9.70 3.75 10.48
CA ALA A 244 10.47 3.51 11.70
C ALA A 244 11.83 2.88 11.38
N ARG A 245 11.87 1.91 10.45
CA ARG A 245 13.13 1.31 10.00
C ARG A 245 14.06 2.35 9.37
N SER A 246 13.57 3.11 8.39
CA SER A 246 14.38 4.13 7.71
C SER A 246 14.91 5.20 8.68
N LEU A 247 14.06 5.67 9.61
CA LEU A 247 14.47 6.65 10.62
C LEU A 247 15.59 6.12 11.52
N VAL A 248 15.48 4.85 11.95
CA VAL A 248 16.48 4.22 12.82
C VAL A 248 17.79 3.97 12.06
N GLU A 249 17.72 3.43 10.85
CA GLU A 249 18.90 3.15 10.01
C GLU A 249 19.64 4.45 9.69
N ARG A 250 18.90 5.52 9.33
CA ARG A 250 19.50 6.83 9.09
C ARG A 250 20.05 7.46 10.36
N ALA A 251 19.32 7.41 11.47
CA ALA A 251 19.80 7.94 12.74
C ALA A 251 21.09 7.25 13.19
N GLN A 252 21.19 5.93 13.02
CA GLN A 252 22.40 5.16 13.29
C GLN A 252 23.56 5.58 12.38
N ALA A 253 23.30 5.84 11.09
CA ALA A 253 24.36 6.24 10.15
C ALA A 253 24.88 7.67 10.38
N GLU A 254 24.09 8.54 11.03
CA GLU A 254 24.45 9.93 11.32
C GLU A 254 25.14 10.13 12.68
N ILE A 255 25.21 9.07 13.51
CA ILE A 255 25.89 9.04 14.81
C ILE A 255 27.21 8.28 14.66
#